data_AF-A0A1F0BKV0-F1
#
_entry.id   AF-A0A1F0BKV0-F1
#
_cell.length_a   1.000
_cell.length_b   1.000
_cell.length_c   1.000
_cell.angle_alpha   90.00
_cell.angle_beta   90.00
_cell.angle_gamma   90.00
#
_symmetry.space_group_name_H-M   'P 1'
#
loop_
_entity.id
_entity.type
_entity.pdbx_description
1 polymer ?
#
loop_
_entity_poly.entity_id
_entity_poly.type
_entity_poly.pdbx_seq_one_letter_code
_entity_poly.pdbx_strand_id
1 'polypeptide(L)'
;MKLEDFQTFPFKSVQEYISDKEKAIKFSFLLQGDEPDRSELIKLIYKDIFEWYDDKVHSGDTLITYRTAIFRKYYGKSYSNLSRDKQHEILNIIKSYTEHDDDFPFEFELDSKEKKVYQICNNYQIGNFGIFPKGRINPKRAQSPYNDYFDLALSVIWDLYDGTLTPDDEFKKAILDEKEYFDQFKDFETFLSENFLTVFFDDDGYLIRLSEIDNFEEYVRISNQIIYTRGLAILTYLQSRYDDNSEVPTQQLEEKKTVPKPTTKEMAHRTLEIAEEEIDKISKLDEHFNELEVNLHKVKFEATKKRIHGAIVLFLLVVSLFFYTSEILIFIWILSVILYVADKIRIIKEKIKYDKMLNTTQEKYREEKKKLLSTLRKEYYSIPTEFRTYNHVSGIRYFLNADIASNLQQAIHYYSNEYNSKRMQDQIYSLHHSNTILQDRIKELELERELEKY
;
A
#
# COMPACT_ATOMS: atom_id res chain seq x y z
N MET A 1 -29.26 -20.66 -12.44
CA MET A 1 -29.41 -19.48 -13.30
C MET A 1 -28.27 -19.51 -14.30
N LYS A 2 -28.58 -19.27 -15.56
CA LYS A 2 -27.59 -19.04 -16.61
C LYS A 2 -26.94 -17.67 -16.39
N LEU A 3 -25.79 -17.43 -17.01
CA LEU A 3 -25.07 -16.16 -16.85
C LEU A 3 -25.93 -14.96 -17.30
N GLU A 4 -26.66 -15.13 -18.41
CA GLU A 4 -27.58 -14.13 -18.97
C GLU A 4 -28.71 -13.73 -18.01
N ASP A 5 -29.12 -14.65 -17.12
CA ASP A 5 -30.22 -14.40 -16.17
C ASP A 5 -29.83 -13.38 -15.08
N PHE A 6 -28.54 -13.11 -14.90
CA PHE A 6 -28.02 -12.16 -13.91
C PHE A 6 -27.86 -10.74 -14.45
N GLN A 7 -27.93 -10.54 -15.77
CA GLN A 7 -27.51 -9.27 -16.37
C GLN A 7 -28.48 -8.12 -16.01
N THR A 8 -27.94 -7.08 -15.36
CA THR A 8 -28.62 -5.83 -15.01
C THR A 8 -27.69 -4.64 -15.27
N PHE A 9 -28.25 -3.49 -15.64
CA PHE A 9 -27.48 -2.26 -15.86
C PHE A 9 -27.87 -1.17 -14.87
N PRO A 10 -27.60 -1.36 -13.56
CA PRO A 10 -28.12 -0.48 -12.52
C PRO A 10 -27.40 0.87 -12.47
N PHE A 11 -26.24 1.01 -13.11
CA PHE A 11 -25.44 2.23 -13.09
C PHE A 11 -25.13 2.68 -14.52
N LYS A 12 -25.43 3.95 -14.83
CA LYS A 12 -25.20 4.58 -16.13
C LYS A 12 -24.00 5.52 -16.14
N SER A 13 -23.44 5.83 -14.97
CA SER A 13 -22.28 6.72 -14.81
C SER A 13 -21.46 6.32 -13.59
N VAL A 14 -20.22 6.81 -13.53
CA VAL A 14 -19.35 6.65 -12.34
C VAL A 14 -19.95 7.35 -11.13
N GLN A 15 -20.49 8.56 -11.31
CA GLN A 15 -21.13 9.32 -10.23
C GLN A 15 -22.31 8.55 -9.61
N GLU A 16 -23.15 7.92 -10.43
CA GLU A 16 -24.26 7.08 -9.93
C GLU A 16 -23.72 5.86 -9.18
N TYR A 17 -22.69 5.21 -9.72
CA TYR A 17 -22.04 4.06 -9.08
C TYR A 17 -21.48 4.42 -7.69
N ILE A 18 -20.76 5.53 -7.56
CA ILE A 18 -20.10 5.91 -6.30
C ILE A 18 -21.01 6.67 -5.32
N SER A 19 -22.24 7.03 -5.72
CA SER A 19 -23.17 7.79 -4.90
C SER A 19 -23.56 7.07 -3.61
N ASP A 20 -23.59 5.73 -3.65
CA ASP A 20 -23.80 4.86 -2.50
C ASP A 20 -22.61 3.90 -2.39
N LYS A 21 -21.67 4.26 -1.51
CA LYS A 21 -20.44 3.50 -1.31
C LYS A 21 -20.69 2.09 -0.78
N GLU A 22 -21.68 1.91 0.07
CA GLU A 22 -22.01 0.60 0.67
C GLU A 22 -22.56 -0.35 -0.40
N LYS A 23 -23.38 0.16 -1.31
CA LYS A 23 -23.84 -0.60 -2.48
C LYS A 23 -22.71 -0.83 -3.49
N ALA A 24 -21.92 0.20 -3.76
CA ALA A 24 -20.85 0.15 -4.77
C ALA A 24 -19.79 -0.91 -4.46
N ILE A 25 -19.40 -1.04 -3.18
CA ILE A 25 -18.39 -2.00 -2.77
C ILE A 25 -18.87 -3.45 -2.90
N LYS A 26 -20.17 -3.70 -2.74
CA LYS A 26 -20.82 -5.02 -2.84
C LYS A 26 -21.14 -5.43 -4.28
N PHE A 27 -21.14 -4.48 -5.20
CA PHE A 27 -21.57 -4.69 -6.57
C PHE A 27 -20.66 -5.65 -7.33
N SER A 28 -21.26 -6.65 -7.98
CA SER A 28 -20.59 -7.54 -8.93
C SER A 28 -20.72 -7.00 -10.35
N PHE A 29 -19.60 -6.71 -10.99
CA PHE A 29 -19.58 -6.27 -12.39
C PHE A 29 -19.99 -7.36 -13.38
N LEU A 30 -20.12 -8.62 -12.93
CA LEU A 30 -20.70 -9.68 -13.75
C LEU A 30 -22.15 -9.39 -14.14
N LEU A 31 -22.85 -8.59 -13.33
CA LEU A 31 -24.19 -8.13 -13.63
C LEU A 31 -24.18 -7.23 -14.89
N GLN A 32 -23.06 -6.62 -15.27
CA GLN A 32 -22.99 -5.75 -16.46
C GLN A 32 -22.67 -6.49 -17.77
N GLY A 33 -22.44 -7.80 -17.72
CA GLY A 33 -22.18 -8.61 -18.92
C GLY A 33 -21.06 -9.61 -18.75
N ASP A 34 -20.73 -10.30 -19.85
CA ASP A 34 -19.87 -11.48 -19.85
C ASP A 34 -18.38 -11.16 -19.69
N GLU A 35 -17.97 -9.91 -19.91
CA GLU A 35 -16.62 -9.38 -19.68
C GLU A 35 -16.63 -8.32 -18.56
N PRO A 36 -16.76 -8.73 -17.28
CA PRO A 36 -16.98 -7.80 -16.16
C PRO A 36 -15.84 -6.79 -15.97
N ASP A 37 -14.60 -7.22 -16.16
CA ASP A 37 -13.37 -6.42 -16.11
C ASP A 37 -13.18 -5.54 -17.36
N ARG A 38 -14.09 -5.60 -18.33
CA ARG A 38 -14.12 -4.75 -19.54
C ARG A 38 -15.48 -4.11 -19.80
N SER A 39 -16.36 -4.12 -18.80
CA SER A 39 -17.66 -3.46 -18.85
C SER A 39 -17.53 -1.95 -19.17
N GLU A 40 -18.61 -1.33 -19.64
CA GLU A 40 -18.57 0.11 -19.93
C GLU A 40 -18.31 0.94 -18.66
N LEU A 41 -18.86 0.54 -17.51
CA LEU A 41 -18.62 1.25 -16.25
C LEU A 41 -17.15 1.17 -15.83
N ILE A 42 -16.49 0.01 -15.94
CA ILE A 42 -15.08 -0.09 -15.55
C ILE A 42 -14.18 0.74 -16.48
N LYS A 43 -14.51 0.83 -17.77
CA LYS A 43 -13.79 1.73 -18.70
C LYS A 43 -13.94 3.19 -18.28
N LEU A 44 -15.12 3.61 -17.86
CA LEU A 44 -15.33 4.98 -17.35
C LEU A 44 -14.54 5.21 -16.06
N ILE A 45 -14.56 4.24 -15.13
CA ILE A 45 -13.76 4.31 -13.90
C ILE A 45 -12.27 4.44 -14.22
N TYR A 46 -11.74 3.67 -15.16
CA TYR A 46 -10.32 3.79 -15.54
C TYR A 46 -9.98 5.14 -16.16
N LYS A 47 -10.87 5.75 -16.95
CA LYS A 47 -10.67 7.12 -17.45
C LYS A 47 -10.62 8.15 -16.32
N ASP A 48 -11.43 7.95 -15.27
CA ASP A 48 -11.44 8.83 -14.10
C ASP A 48 -10.24 8.63 -13.18
N ILE A 49 -9.59 7.46 -13.21
CA ILE A 49 -8.40 7.18 -12.40
C ILE A 49 -7.12 7.56 -13.15
N PHE A 50 -7.02 7.16 -14.43
CA PHE A 50 -5.80 7.24 -15.22
C PHE A 50 -6.02 8.12 -16.46
N GLU A 51 -5.43 9.31 -16.47
CA GLU A 51 -5.57 10.26 -17.59
C GLU A 51 -5.02 9.70 -18.93
N TRP A 52 -4.07 8.77 -18.85
CA TRP A 52 -3.45 8.10 -19.99
C TRP A 52 -4.22 6.87 -20.49
N TYR A 53 -5.32 6.49 -19.84
CA TYR A 53 -6.07 5.29 -20.21
C TYR A 53 -6.70 5.41 -21.61
N ASP A 54 -6.37 4.43 -22.45
CA ASP A 54 -6.97 4.19 -23.76
C ASP A 54 -7.53 2.76 -23.81
N ASP A 55 -8.82 2.62 -24.07
CA ASP A 55 -9.53 1.34 -24.13
C ASP A 55 -9.16 0.50 -25.37
N LYS A 56 -8.43 1.05 -26.33
CA LYS A 56 -7.85 0.31 -27.46
C LYS A 56 -6.51 -0.34 -27.11
N VAL A 57 -5.78 0.25 -26.17
CA VAL A 57 -4.43 -0.18 -25.76
C VAL A 57 -4.47 -1.01 -24.48
N HIS A 58 -5.32 -0.62 -23.54
CA HIS A 58 -5.40 -1.19 -22.20
C HIS A 58 -6.70 -1.95 -21.99
N SER A 59 -6.67 -2.92 -21.08
CA SER A 59 -7.81 -3.71 -20.67
C SER A 59 -7.76 -3.91 -19.17
N GLY A 60 -8.94 -4.01 -18.55
CA GLY A 60 -9.02 -4.59 -17.22
C GLY A 60 -8.62 -6.07 -17.25
N ASP A 61 -8.23 -6.54 -16.08
CA ASP A 61 -7.87 -7.92 -15.78
C ASP A 61 -8.28 -8.24 -14.34
N THR A 62 -8.69 -9.48 -14.11
CA THR A 62 -8.96 -9.98 -12.77
C THR A 62 -7.63 -10.32 -12.09
N LEU A 63 -7.35 -9.73 -10.93
CA LEU A 63 -6.10 -9.95 -10.20
C LEU A 63 -6.10 -11.30 -9.47
N ILE A 64 -7.18 -11.61 -8.75
CA ILE A 64 -7.30 -12.83 -7.95
C ILE A 64 -8.37 -13.75 -8.55
N THR A 65 -7.99 -15.01 -8.81
CA THR A 65 -8.89 -15.99 -9.45
C THR A 65 -9.15 -17.20 -8.56
N TYR A 66 -10.41 -17.53 -8.34
CA TYR A 66 -10.81 -18.75 -7.62
C TYR A 66 -10.71 -19.98 -8.51
N ARG A 67 -11.10 -19.83 -9.78
CA ARG A 67 -11.14 -20.95 -10.75
C ARG A 67 -9.78 -21.61 -10.92
N THR A 68 -8.74 -20.80 -11.12
CA THR A 68 -7.38 -21.31 -11.33
C THR A 68 -6.84 -21.91 -10.04
N ALA A 69 -7.04 -21.26 -8.89
CA ALA A 69 -6.62 -21.77 -7.59
C ALA A 69 -7.28 -23.13 -7.24
N ILE A 70 -8.60 -23.26 -7.44
CA ILE A 70 -9.35 -24.52 -7.23
C ILE A 70 -8.75 -25.64 -8.08
N PHE A 71 -8.55 -25.39 -9.38
CA PHE A 71 -8.06 -26.40 -10.31
C PHE A 71 -6.60 -26.77 -10.07
N ARG A 72 -5.71 -25.78 -9.95
CA ARG A 72 -4.26 -25.96 -9.99
C ARG A 72 -3.66 -26.28 -8.63
N LYS A 73 -4.23 -25.80 -7.52
CA LYS A 73 -3.65 -25.92 -6.18
C LYS A 73 -4.45 -26.82 -5.25
N TYR A 74 -5.74 -26.52 -5.04
CA TYR A 74 -6.46 -27.10 -3.90
C TYR A 74 -7.19 -28.42 -4.19
N TYR A 75 -7.78 -28.58 -5.37
CA TYR A 75 -8.67 -29.71 -5.65
C TYR A 75 -8.26 -30.56 -6.86
N GLY A 76 -7.29 -30.10 -7.67
CA GLY A 76 -6.76 -30.85 -8.83
C GLY A 76 -7.76 -31.08 -9.97
N LYS A 77 -8.96 -30.52 -9.88
CA LYS A 77 -10.05 -30.62 -10.86
C LYS A 77 -10.74 -29.26 -10.96
N SER A 78 -11.23 -28.93 -12.15
CA SER A 78 -12.07 -27.74 -12.31
C SER A 78 -13.32 -27.86 -11.43
N TYR A 79 -13.82 -26.73 -10.92
CA TYR A 79 -15.01 -26.68 -10.07
C TYR A 79 -16.16 -27.50 -10.67
N SER A 80 -16.42 -27.32 -11.97
CA SER A 80 -17.45 -28.02 -12.75
C SER A 80 -17.40 -29.55 -12.69
N ASN A 81 -16.21 -30.11 -12.44
CA ASN A 81 -15.94 -31.55 -12.43
C ASN A 81 -15.87 -32.14 -11.01
N LEU A 82 -16.10 -31.33 -9.98
CA LEU A 82 -16.23 -31.78 -8.59
C LEU A 82 -17.64 -32.32 -8.31
N SER A 83 -17.79 -33.08 -7.21
CA SER A 83 -19.11 -33.49 -6.73
C SER A 83 -19.92 -32.27 -6.25
N ARG A 84 -21.27 -32.33 -6.27
CA ARG A 84 -22.08 -31.21 -5.76
C ARG A 84 -21.81 -30.90 -4.29
N ASP A 85 -21.53 -31.90 -3.46
CA ASP A 85 -21.19 -31.66 -2.06
C ASP A 85 -19.92 -30.82 -1.93
N LYS A 86 -18.89 -31.11 -2.74
CA LYS A 86 -17.65 -30.30 -2.78
C LYS A 86 -17.85 -28.93 -3.40
N GLN A 87 -18.71 -28.82 -4.42
CA GLN A 87 -19.08 -27.53 -4.99
C GLN A 87 -19.78 -26.65 -3.93
N HIS A 88 -20.73 -27.19 -3.17
CA HIS A 88 -21.39 -26.47 -2.08
C HIS A 88 -20.45 -26.08 -0.94
N GLU A 89 -19.49 -26.94 -0.56
CA GLU A 89 -18.46 -26.62 0.43
C GLU A 89 -17.64 -25.39 -0.01
N ILE A 90 -17.12 -25.42 -1.24
CA ILE A 90 -16.36 -24.30 -1.83
C ILE A 90 -17.23 -23.03 -1.90
N LEU A 91 -18.49 -23.17 -2.32
CA LEU A 91 -19.43 -22.05 -2.45
C LEU A 91 -19.69 -21.39 -1.09
N ASN A 92 -19.90 -22.19 -0.03
CA ASN A 92 -20.15 -21.69 1.31
C ASN A 92 -18.93 -20.94 1.87
N ILE A 93 -17.72 -21.47 1.63
CA ILE A 93 -16.47 -20.79 1.98
C ILE A 93 -16.40 -19.42 1.30
N ILE A 94 -16.56 -19.36 -0.03
CA ILE A 94 -16.51 -18.09 -0.78
C ILE A 94 -17.56 -17.10 -0.27
N LYS A 95 -18.81 -17.54 -0.08
CA LYS A 95 -19.89 -16.71 0.43
C LYS A 95 -19.61 -16.14 1.81
N SER A 96 -19.00 -16.93 2.70
CA SER A 96 -18.75 -16.51 4.09
C SER A 96 -17.74 -15.37 4.25
N TYR A 97 -16.89 -15.15 3.24
CA TYR A 97 -15.85 -14.11 3.26
C TYR A 97 -16.04 -13.01 2.21
N THR A 98 -16.99 -13.16 1.29
CA THR A 98 -17.32 -12.10 0.31
C THR A 98 -18.32 -11.15 0.91
N GLU A 99 -18.06 -9.84 0.91
CA GLU A 99 -19.07 -8.84 1.27
C GLU A 99 -20.00 -8.61 0.07
N HIS A 100 -21.29 -8.95 0.18
CA HIS A 100 -22.20 -9.03 -0.96
C HIS A 100 -23.66 -8.72 -0.60
N ASP A 101 -24.46 -8.43 -1.63
CA ASP A 101 -25.93 -8.35 -1.55
C ASP A 101 -26.58 -9.69 -1.97
N ASP A 102 -27.87 -9.86 -1.69
CA ASP A 102 -28.60 -11.12 -1.89
C ASP A 102 -28.60 -11.65 -3.34
N ASP A 103 -28.44 -10.76 -4.33
CA ASP A 103 -28.44 -11.06 -5.76
C ASP A 103 -27.04 -11.36 -6.33
N PHE A 104 -26.01 -11.40 -5.48
CA PHE A 104 -24.63 -11.59 -5.93
C PHE A 104 -24.41 -12.96 -6.62
N PRO A 105 -23.88 -12.98 -7.85
CA PRO A 105 -23.67 -14.21 -8.58
C PRO A 105 -22.39 -14.93 -8.10
N PHE A 106 -22.56 -16.04 -7.37
CA PHE A 106 -21.45 -16.89 -6.96
C PHE A 106 -21.22 -18.10 -7.88
N GLU A 107 -22.28 -18.63 -8.50
CA GLU A 107 -22.21 -19.71 -9.47
C GLU A 107 -23.26 -19.54 -10.57
N PHE A 108 -22.98 -20.07 -11.76
CA PHE A 108 -23.93 -20.12 -12.86
C PHE A 108 -23.95 -21.51 -13.52
N GLU A 109 -25.05 -21.80 -14.20
CA GLU A 109 -25.26 -23.03 -14.96
C GLU A 109 -24.58 -22.91 -16.34
N LEU A 110 -23.76 -23.90 -16.70
CA LEU A 110 -23.20 -24.07 -18.04
C LEU A 110 -24.17 -24.88 -18.92
N ASP A 111 -24.36 -24.44 -20.15
CA ASP A 111 -25.13 -25.21 -21.15
C ASP A 111 -24.35 -26.46 -21.55
N SER A 112 -24.66 -27.58 -20.90
CA SER A 112 -24.18 -28.92 -21.27
C SER A 112 -25.37 -29.79 -21.68
N LYS A 113 -25.27 -30.39 -22.87
CA LYS A 113 -26.35 -31.13 -23.54
C LYS A 113 -26.83 -32.38 -22.78
N GLU A 114 -26.07 -32.84 -21.77
CA GLU A 114 -26.33 -34.13 -21.12
C GLU A 114 -26.61 -34.03 -19.62
N LYS A 115 -26.08 -33.02 -18.92
CA LYS A 115 -26.26 -32.80 -17.47
C LYS A 115 -26.12 -31.33 -17.11
N LYS A 116 -26.82 -30.88 -16.06
CA LYS A 116 -26.57 -29.58 -15.44
C LYS A 116 -25.17 -29.55 -14.85
N VAL A 117 -24.35 -28.63 -15.32
CA VAL A 117 -22.99 -28.39 -14.81
C VAL A 117 -22.93 -26.96 -14.29
N TYR A 118 -22.29 -26.75 -13.16
CA TYR A 118 -22.17 -25.42 -12.54
C TYR A 118 -20.73 -24.93 -12.62
N GLN A 119 -20.57 -23.62 -12.76
CA GLN A 119 -19.29 -22.94 -12.79
C GLN A 119 -19.26 -21.87 -11.71
N ILE A 120 -18.18 -21.85 -10.91
CA ILE A 120 -17.96 -20.81 -9.91
C ILE A 120 -17.60 -19.48 -10.59
N CYS A 121 -18.12 -18.37 -10.09
CA CYS A 121 -17.69 -17.02 -10.46
C CYS A 121 -16.41 -16.66 -9.71
N ASN A 122 -15.48 -15.96 -10.37
CA ASN A 122 -14.46 -15.23 -9.62
C ASN A 122 -15.15 -14.06 -8.89
N ASN A 123 -14.45 -13.42 -7.96
CA ASN A 123 -14.94 -12.18 -7.38
C ASN A 123 -14.79 -11.05 -8.42
N TYR A 124 -15.91 -10.47 -8.85
CA TYR A 124 -15.96 -9.40 -9.85
C TYR A 124 -16.32 -8.04 -9.24
N GLN A 125 -15.93 -7.80 -7.99
CA GLN A 125 -16.00 -6.49 -7.35
C GLN A 125 -14.84 -5.61 -7.82
N ILE A 126 -15.03 -4.28 -7.79
CA ILE A 126 -14.08 -3.29 -8.31
C ILE A 126 -12.64 -3.48 -7.82
N GLY A 127 -12.48 -3.88 -6.56
CA GLY A 127 -11.17 -4.09 -5.95
C GLY A 127 -10.37 -5.25 -6.54
N ASN A 128 -10.99 -6.15 -7.31
CA ASN A 128 -10.29 -7.25 -7.96
C ASN A 128 -9.82 -6.94 -9.40
N PHE A 129 -10.01 -5.72 -9.90
CA PHE A 129 -9.65 -5.36 -11.26
C PHE A 129 -8.37 -4.52 -11.34
N GLY A 130 -7.38 -5.03 -12.07
CA GLY A 130 -6.18 -4.27 -12.47
C GLY A 130 -6.25 -3.86 -13.93
N ILE A 131 -5.48 -2.87 -14.32
CA ILE A 131 -5.36 -2.40 -15.70
C ILE A 131 -4.01 -2.86 -16.25
N PHE A 132 -4.00 -3.43 -17.46
CA PHE A 132 -2.79 -3.86 -18.17
C PHE A 132 -2.91 -3.67 -19.69
N PRO A 133 -1.79 -3.63 -20.42
CA PRO A 133 -1.79 -3.70 -21.88
C PRO A 133 -2.51 -4.93 -22.43
N LYS A 134 -3.28 -4.73 -23.50
CA LYS A 134 -4.13 -5.78 -24.09
C LYS A 134 -3.33 -6.95 -24.66
N GLY A 135 -3.75 -8.17 -24.30
CA GLY A 135 -3.42 -9.41 -25.01
C GLY A 135 -2.01 -9.98 -24.77
N ARG A 136 -1.15 -9.31 -23.99
CA ARG A 136 0.25 -9.73 -23.82
C ARG A 136 0.51 -10.36 -22.46
N ILE A 137 0.20 -9.64 -21.38
CA ILE A 137 0.55 -10.06 -20.01
C ILE A 137 -0.37 -11.18 -19.51
N ASN A 138 -1.68 -10.99 -19.54
CA ASN A 138 -2.66 -11.88 -18.91
C ASN A 138 -2.59 -13.35 -19.42
N PRO A 139 -2.57 -13.63 -20.75
CA PRO A 139 -2.51 -15.01 -21.24
C PRO A 139 -1.22 -15.75 -20.84
N LYS A 140 -0.15 -15.03 -20.54
CA LYS A 140 1.13 -15.60 -20.09
C LYS A 140 1.14 -15.80 -18.58
N ARG A 141 0.54 -14.87 -17.81
CA ARG A 141 0.34 -15.00 -16.35
C ARG A 141 -0.50 -16.22 -15.97
N ALA A 142 -1.48 -16.59 -16.79
CA ALA A 142 -2.33 -17.75 -16.54
C ALA A 142 -1.60 -19.11 -16.63
N GLN A 143 -0.36 -19.11 -17.16
CA GLN A 143 0.42 -20.33 -17.37
C GLN A 143 1.31 -20.64 -16.17
N SER A 144 1.74 -21.90 -16.06
CA SER A 144 2.73 -22.31 -15.07
C SER A 144 4.08 -21.60 -15.34
N PRO A 145 4.82 -21.17 -14.29
CA PRO A 145 4.58 -21.40 -12.86
C PRO A 145 3.58 -20.45 -12.18
N TYR A 146 3.17 -19.38 -12.86
CA TYR A 146 2.40 -18.27 -12.27
C TYR A 146 0.95 -18.62 -11.95
N ASN A 147 0.27 -19.40 -12.80
CA ASN A 147 -1.10 -19.89 -12.59
C ASN A 147 -2.07 -18.79 -12.10
N ASP A 148 -2.01 -17.58 -12.67
CA ASP A 148 -2.81 -16.41 -12.29
C ASP A 148 -2.70 -15.93 -10.83
N TYR A 149 -1.63 -16.32 -10.11
CA TYR A 149 -1.34 -15.75 -8.80
C TYR A 149 -0.69 -14.37 -8.94
N PHE A 150 -1.40 -13.33 -8.49
CA PHE A 150 -0.94 -11.95 -8.67
C PHE A 150 0.26 -11.58 -7.79
N ASP A 151 0.48 -12.24 -6.65
CA ASP A 151 1.70 -12.07 -5.85
C ASP A 151 2.96 -12.50 -6.62
N LEU A 152 2.87 -13.57 -7.42
CA LEU A 152 3.96 -13.96 -8.31
C LEU A 152 4.13 -12.94 -9.44
N ALA A 153 3.04 -12.39 -9.98
CA ALA A 153 3.11 -11.31 -10.97
C ALA A 153 3.77 -10.04 -10.41
N LEU A 154 3.41 -9.63 -9.19
CA LEU A 154 4.01 -8.49 -8.49
C LEU A 154 5.50 -8.70 -8.24
N SER A 155 5.93 -9.93 -7.94
CA SER A 155 7.35 -10.25 -7.79
C SER A 155 8.13 -10.05 -9.09
N VAL A 156 7.55 -10.46 -10.23
CA VAL A 156 8.18 -10.23 -11.56
C VAL A 156 8.19 -8.74 -11.93
N ILE A 157 7.14 -8.00 -11.58
CA ILE A 157 7.10 -6.54 -11.81
C ILE A 157 8.13 -5.83 -10.91
N TRP A 158 8.33 -6.28 -9.68
CA TRP A 158 9.40 -5.78 -8.82
C TRP A 158 10.77 -5.95 -9.48
N ASP A 159 11.08 -7.15 -9.99
CA ASP A 159 12.34 -7.43 -10.68
C ASP A 159 12.55 -6.50 -11.90
N LEU A 160 11.46 -6.06 -12.57
CA LEU A 160 11.53 -5.09 -13.66
C LEU A 160 12.05 -3.74 -13.15
N TYR A 161 11.47 -3.21 -12.07
CA TYR A 161 11.85 -1.92 -11.49
C TYR A 161 13.22 -1.95 -10.81
N ASP A 162 13.58 -3.07 -10.19
CA ASP A 162 14.92 -3.30 -9.61
C ASP A 162 16.01 -3.49 -10.68
N GLY A 163 15.62 -3.66 -11.95
CA GLY A 163 16.53 -3.84 -13.08
C GLY A 163 17.20 -5.22 -13.11
N THR A 164 16.63 -6.20 -12.39
CA THR A 164 17.14 -7.56 -12.25
C THR A 164 16.36 -8.59 -13.08
N LEU A 165 15.26 -8.19 -13.72
CA LEU A 165 14.41 -9.07 -14.52
C LEU A 165 15.13 -9.69 -15.72
N THR A 166 15.15 -11.03 -15.75
CA THR A 166 15.65 -11.81 -16.89
C THR A 166 14.49 -12.34 -17.76
N PRO A 167 14.58 -12.33 -19.10
CA PRO A 167 13.55 -12.85 -20.01
C PRO A 167 13.64 -14.38 -20.19
N ASP A 168 13.69 -15.16 -19.12
CA ASP A 168 13.88 -16.61 -19.16
C ASP A 168 12.57 -17.41 -19.36
N ASP A 169 11.41 -16.78 -19.22
CA ASP A 169 10.10 -17.36 -19.56
C ASP A 169 9.19 -16.38 -20.32
N GLU A 170 8.07 -16.88 -20.85
CA GLU A 170 7.16 -16.09 -21.69
C GLU A 170 6.45 -14.95 -20.94
N PHE A 171 6.19 -15.10 -19.64
CA PHE A 171 5.54 -14.06 -18.85
C PHE A 171 6.51 -12.92 -18.54
N LYS A 172 7.74 -13.24 -18.12
CA LYS A 172 8.79 -12.24 -17.91
C LYS A 172 9.13 -11.49 -19.19
N LYS A 173 9.17 -12.18 -20.33
CA LYS A 173 9.28 -11.55 -21.65
C LYS A 173 8.14 -10.59 -21.92
N ALA A 174 6.89 -10.99 -21.68
CA ALA A 174 5.73 -10.13 -21.87
C ALA A 174 5.78 -8.88 -20.97
N ILE A 175 6.29 -8.99 -19.73
CA ILE A 175 6.51 -7.85 -18.84
C ILE A 175 7.58 -6.90 -19.40
N LEU A 176 8.71 -7.43 -19.88
CA LEU A 176 9.78 -6.64 -20.50
C LEU A 176 9.35 -5.97 -21.81
N ASP A 177 8.58 -6.66 -22.65
CA ASP A 177 8.06 -6.14 -23.92
C ASP A 177 7.06 -4.98 -23.67
N GLU A 178 6.45 -4.94 -22.50
CA GLU A 178 5.54 -3.88 -22.03
C GLU A 178 6.22 -2.88 -21.08
N LYS A 179 7.55 -2.78 -21.07
CA LYS A 179 8.28 -1.90 -20.15
C LYS A 179 7.80 -0.44 -20.20
N GLU A 180 7.44 0.08 -21.38
CA GLU A 180 6.93 1.45 -21.52
C GLU A 180 5.66 1.71 -20.69
N TYR A 181 4.79 0.70 -20.55
CA TYR A 181 3.61 0.78 -19.69
C TYR A 181 3.99 0.90 -18.21
N PHE A 182 5.09 0.27 -17.77
CA PHE A 182 5.55 0.37 -16.39
C PHE A 182 6.35 1.65 -16.14
N ASP A 183 7.16 2.08 -17.12
CA ASP A 183 8.00 3.29 -17.01
C ASP A 183 7.21 4.57 -16.71
N GLN A 184 5.93 4.64 -17.08
CA GLN A 184 5.08 5.80 -16.76
C GLN A 184 4.92 6.04 -15.26
N PHE A 185 5.01 4.99 -14.43
CA PHE A 185 4.92 5.09 -12.98
C PHE A 185 6.27 5.42 -12.33
N LYS A 186 7.38 5.43 -13.07
CA LYS A 186 8.76 5.73 -12.63
C LYS A 186 9.38 4.69 -11.69
N ASP A 187 8.70 4.32 -10.62
CA ASP A 187 9.17 3.37 -9.60
C ASP A 187 8.04 2.44 -9.14
N PHE A 188 8.42 1.37 -8.42
CA PHE A 188 7.49 0.32 -8.02
C PHE A 188 6.49 0.83 -6.97
N GLU A 189 6.92 1.67 -6.04
CA GLU A 189 6.09 2.26 -5.00
C GLU A 189 4.99 3.15 -5.60
N THR A 190 5.32 3.93 -6.63
CA THR A 190 4.37 4.73 -7.39
C THR A 190 3.44 3.82 -8.20
N PHE A 191 3.94 2.77 -8.85
CA PHE A 191 3.09 1.77 -9.50
C PHE A 191 2.08 1.16 -8.53
N LEU A 192 2.52 0.76 -7.33
CA LEU A 192 1.64 0.19 -6.33
C LEU A 192 0.60 1.19 -5.83
N SER A 193 1.00 2.41 -5.51
CA SER A 193 0.10 3.42 -4.95
C SER A 193 -0.92 3.93 -5.96
N GLU A 194 -0.51 4.26 -7.19
CA GLU A 194 -1.41 4.74 -8.24
C GLU A 194 -2.39 3.66 -8.73
N ASN A 195 -2.03 2.37 -8.61
CA ASN A 195 -2.93 1.25 -8.96
C ASN A 195 -3.69 0.67 -7.75
N PHE A 196 -3.58 1.29 -6.56
CA PHE A 196 -4.18 0.82 -5.31
C PHE A 196 -3.77 -0.61 -4.92
N LEU A 197 -2.54 -1.02 -5.24
CA LEU A 197 -2.01 -2.38 -5.03
C LEU A 197 -1.20 -2.54 -3.73
N THR A 198 -1.02 -1.47 -2.94
CA THR A 198 -0.34 -1.55 -1.63
C THR A 198 -1.00 -2.54 -0.67
N VAL A 199 -2.29 -2.82 -0.85
CA VAL A 199 -3.04 -3.82 -0.07
C VAL A 199 -2.57 -5.27 -0.26
N PHE A 200 -1.71 -5.55 -1.25
CA PHE A 200 -1.06 -6.85 -1.40
C PHE A 200 0.13 -7.02 -0.45
N PHE A 201 0.46 -6.01 0.35
CA PHE A 201 1.52 -6.04 1.34
C PHE A 201 0.92 -5.97 2.75
N ASP A 202 1.53 -6.68 3.69
CA ASP A 202 1.13 -6.63 5.11
C ASP A 202 1.62 -5.36 5.81
N ASP A 203 1.26 -5.20 7.07
CA ASP A 203 1.60 -4.03 7.89
C ASP A 203 3.12 -3.86 8.08
N ASP A 204 3.90 -4.94 7.89
CA ASP A 204 5.36 -4.94 7.97
C ASP A 204 6.02 -4.69 6.59
N GLY A 205 5.21 -4.50 5.54
CA GLY A 205 5.65 -4.24 4.17
C GLY A 205 6.06 -5.48 3.39
N TYR A 206 5.72 -6.68 3.85
CA TYR A 206 5.98 -7.91 3.11
C TYR A 206 4.83 -8.26 2.16
N LEU A 207 5.18 -8.71 0.97
CA LEU A 207 4.21 -9.19 -0.01
C LEU A 207 3.44 -10.40 0.54
N ILE A 208 2.11 -10.31 0.55
CA ILE A 208 1.21 -11.38 0.94
C ILE A 208 1.28 -12.49 -0.12
N ARG A 209 1.91 -13.61 0.22
CA ARG A 209 2.13 -14.76 -0.66
C ARG A 209 0.88 -15.62 -0.84
N LEU A 210 -0.12 -15.10 -1.58
CA LEU A 210 -1.34 -15.85 -1.91
C LEU A 210 -1.03 -17.23 -2.54
N SER A 211 -0.01 -17.28 -3.40
CA SER A 211 0.46 -18.51 -4.04
C SER A 211 1.02 -19.55 -3.09
N GLU A 212 1.37 -19.19 -1.85
CA GLU A 212 1.95 -20.08 -0.83
C GLU A 212 0.92 -20.56 0.21
N ILE A 213 -0.29 -19.98 0.26
CA ILE A 213 -1.32 -20.39 1.23
C ILE A 213 -1.83 -21.81 0.95
N ASP A 214 -1.62 -22.76 1.86
CA ASP A 214 -1.99 -24.17 1.67
C ASP A 214 -3.47 -24.48 1.90
N ASN A 215 -4.20 -23.63 2.62
CA ASN A 215 -5.62 -23.83 2.94
C ASN A 215 -6.51 -22.95 2.04
N PHE A 216 -7.50 -23.56 1.38
CA PHE A 216 -8.41 -22.84 0.47
C PHE A 216 -9.27 -21.78 1.17
N GLU A 217 -9.75 -22.08 2.38
CA GLU A 217 -10.55 -21.13 3.17
C GLU A 217 -9.73 -19.89 3.53
N GLU A 218 -8.49 -20.10 3.97
CA GLU A 218 -7.57 -19.01 4.30
C GLU A 218 -7.22 -18.18 3.05
N TYR A 219 -7.01 -18.82 1.90
CA TYR A 219 -6.79 -18.14 0.62
C TYR A 219 -7.99 -17.25 0.26
N VAL A 220 -9.21 -17.78 0.39
CA VAL A 220 -10.45 -17.02 0.13
C VAL A 220 -10.60 -15.86 1.11
N ARG A 221 -10.34 -16.08 2.41
CA ARG A 221 -10.43 -15.03 3.44
C ARG A 221 -9.49 -13.87 3.13
N ILE A 222 -8.22 -14.15 2.90
CA ILE A 222 -7.20 -13.12 2.61
C ILE A 222 -7.49 -12.44 1.26
N SER A 223 -7.87 -13.23 0.24
CA SER A 223 -8.24 -12.68 -1.08
C SER A 223 -9.37 -11.66 -0.99
N ASN A 224 -10.46 -11.98 -0.29
CA ASN A 224 -11.59 -11.05 -0.15
C ASN A 224 -11.23 -9.84 0.72
N GLN A 225 -10.36 -9.99 1.71
CA GLN A 225 -9.84 -8.84 2.47
C GLN A 225 -9.08 -7.86 1.56
N ILE A 226 -8.22 -8.37 0.67
CA ILE A 226 -7.48 -7.56 -0.33
C ILE A 226 -8.48 -6.86 -1.27
N ILE A 227 -9.42 -7.62 -1.84
CA ILE A 227 -10.41 -7.10 -2.79
C ILE A 227 -11.27 -6.01 -2.13
N TYR A 228 -11.79 -6.26 -0.93
CA TYR A 228 -12.61 -5.29 -0.22
C TYR A 228 -11.84 -4.01 0.09
N THR A 229 -10.63 -4.13 0.66
CA THR A 229 -9.81 -2.98 1.04
C THR A 229 -9.41 -2.15 -0.16
N ARG A 230 -8.98 -2.80 -1.25
CA ARG A 230 -8.66 -2.13 -2.52
C ARG A 230 -9.87 -1.44 -3.13
N GLY A 231 -11.02 -2.12 -3.14
CA GLY A 231 -12.25 -1.56 -3.67
C GLY A 231 -12.67 -0.31 -2.91
N LEU A 232 -12.56 -0.32 -1.58
CA LEU A 232 -12.87 0.84 -0.75
C LEU A 232 -11.93 2.01 -1.05
N ALA A 233 -10.64 1.75 -1.28
CA ALA A 233 -9.66 2.78 -1.64
C ALA A 233 -10.01 3.43 -2.99
N ILE A 234 -10.33 2.62 -4.01
CA ILE A 234 -10.76 3.10 -5.34
C ILE A 234 -12.02 3.97 -5.22
N LEU A 235 -13.04 3.50 -4.51
CA LEU A 235 -14.29 4.25 -4.34
C LEU A 235 -14.07 5.58 -3.61
N THR A 236 -13.22 5.58 -2.57
CA THR A 236 -12.89 6.80 -1.83
C THR A 236 -12.18 7.82 -2.73
N TYR A 237 -11.23 7.36 -3.53
CA TYR A 237 -10.52 8.20 -4.50
C TYR A 237 -11.50 8.81 -5.52
N LEU A 238 -12.36 7.99 -6.11
CA LEU A 238 -13.37 8.47 -7.06
C LEU A 238 -14.29 9.52 -6.42
N GLN A 239 -14.83 9.26 -5.23
CA GLN A 239 -15.72 10.21 -4.53
C GLN A 239 -15.06 11.58 -4.32
N SER A 240 -13.81 11.61 -3.85
CA SER A 240 -13.09 12.87 -3.64
C SER A 240 -12.97 13.70 -4.91
N ARG A 241 -12.82 13.05 -6.08
CA ARG A 241 -12.72 13.73 -7.38
C ARG A 241 -14.05 14.34 -7.84
N TYR A 242 -15.19 13.80 -7.39
CA TYR A 242 -16.51 14.31 -7.74
C TYR A 242 -17.03 15.36 -6.74
N ASP A 243 -16.64 15.29 -5.46
CA ASP A 243 -16.99 16.30 -4.46
C ASP A 243 -16.28 17.64 -4.73
N ASP A 244 -15.01 17.61 -5.15
CA ASP A 244 -14.22 18.80 -5.53
C ASP A 244 -14.69 19.47 -6.83
N ASN A 245 -15.50 18.78 -7.65
CA ASN A 245 -16.06 19.28 -8.91
C ASN A 245 -17.52 19.75 -8.78
N SER A 246 -18.08 19.79 -7.57
CA SER A 246 -19.42 20.34 -7.34
C SER A 246 -19.38 21.89 -7.33
N GLU A 247 -19.80 22.50 -8.43
CA GLU A 247 -20.02 23.94 -8.53
C GLU A 247 -20.92 24.42 -7.37
N VAL A 248 -20.36 25.30 -6.55
CA VAL A 248 -21.07 26.04 -5.50
C VAL A 248 -22.17 26.90 -6.15
N PRO A 249 -23.45 26.74 -5.78
CA PRO A 249 -24.48 27.71 -6.13
C PRO A 249 -24.27 28.99 -5.32
N THR A 250 -24.08 30.09 -6.05
CA THR A 250 -23.88 31.44 -5.50
C THR A 250 -25.13 31.92 -4.76
N GLN A 251 -25.18 31.86 -3.41
CA GLN A 251 -26.11 32.66 -2.61
C GLN A 251 -25.50 33.15 -1.29
N GLN A 252 -25.09 34.43 -1.34
CA GLN A 252 -25.07 35.49 -0.31
C GLN A 252 -24.71 35.13 1.15
N LEU A 253 -23.51 35.56 1.55
CA LEU A 253 -23.09 35.74 2.94
C LEU A 253 -23.96 36.80 3.65
N GLU A 254 -24.50 36.44 4.81
CA GLU A 254 -24.60 37.36 5.95
C GLU A 254 -23.58 36.94 7.01
N GLU A 255 -22.65 37.84 7.33
CA GLU A 255 -21.64 37.66 8.36
C GLU A 255 -22.27 37.62 9.76
N LYS A 256 -21.88 36.62 10.55
CA LYS A 256 -21.86 36.76 12.02
C LYS A 256 -20.52 36.27 12.56
N LYS A 257 -19.72 37.21 13.06
CA LYS A 257 -18.44 36.97 13.72
C LYS A 257 -18.61 36.04 14.93
N THR A 258 -18.02 34.87 14.85
CA THR A 258 -17.61 34.05 15.99
C THR A 258 -16.11 33.82 15.90
N VAL A 259 -15.44 33.92 17.06
CA VAL A 259 -14.00 33.64 17.23
C VAL A 259 -13.64 32.33 16.54
N PRO A 260 -12.60 32.26 15.69
CA PRO A 260 -12.37 31.10 14.85
C PRO A 260 -12.08 29.89 15.72
N LYS A 261 -12.91 28.84 15.57
CA LYS A 261 -12.50 27.48 15.93
C LYS A 261 -11.20 27.18 15.19
N PRO A 262 -10.22 26.52 15.81
CA PRO A 262 -9.02 26.10 15.11
C PRO A 262 -9.45 25.31 13.87
N THR A 263 -8.86 25.66 12.74
CA THR A 263 -9.15 24.96 11.48
C THR A 263 -8.74 23.49 11.61
N THR A 264 -9.36 22.60 10.84
CA THR A 264 -9.04 21.16 10.87
C THR A 264 -7.54 20.89 10.65
N LYS A 265 -6.88 21.75 9.86
CA LYS A 265 -5.42 21.78 9.65
C LYS A 265 -4.61 22.13 10.91
N GLU A 266 -5.02 23.14 11.67
CA GLU A 266 -4.34 23.51 12.93
C GLU A 266 -4.48 22.42 14.00
N MET A 267 -5.63 21.74 14.04
CA MET A 267 -5.82 20.57 14.88
C MET A 267 -4.92 19.41 14.41
N ALA A 268 -4.83 19.16 13.10
CA ALA A 268 -3.96 18.13 12.55
C ALA A 268 -2.47 18.37 12.88
N HIS A 269 -1.97 19.60 12.75
CA HIS A 269 -0.58 19.93 13.10
C HIS A 269 -0.25 19.66 14.57
N ARG A 270 -1.11 20.12 15.51
CA ARG A 270 -0.88 19.91 16.94
C ARG A 270 -0.87 18.43 17.30
N THR A 271 -1.80 17.66 16.75
CA THR A 271 -1.87 16.22 17.03
C THR A 271 -0.72 15.45 16.38
N LEU A 272 -0.24 15.92 15.23
CA LEU A 272 0.90 15.33 14.53
C LEU A 272 2.23 15.53 15.28
N GLU A 273 2.45 16.71 15.86
CA GLU A 273 3.62 16.95 16.74
C GLU A 273 3.67 15.96 17.91
N ILE A 274 2.53 15.71 18.55
CA ILE A 274 2.42 14.74 19.66
C ILE A 274 2.71 13.32 19.16
N ALA A 275 2.17 12.93 18.00
CA ALA A 275 2.40 11.60 17.42
C ALA A 275 3.88 11.38 17.05
N GLU A 276 4.58 12.40 16.56
CA GLU A 276 6.00 12.30 16.25
C GLU A 276 6.90 12.28 17.49
N GLU A 277 6.55 12.99 18.56
CA GLU A 277 7.24 12.86 19.85
C GLU A 277 7.17 11.42 20.36
N GLU A 278 6.05 10.72 20.15
CA GLU A 278 5.92 9.31 20.50
C GLU A 278 6.76 8.39 19.59
N ILE A 279 6.90 8.72 18.29
CA ILE A 279 7.80 8.00 17.38
C ILE A 279 9.27 8.17 17.80
N ASP A 280 9.68 9.38 18.15
CA ASP A 280 11.04 9.66 18.64
C ASP A 280 11.34 8.91 19.96
N LYS A 281 10.36 8.81 20.87
CA LYS A 281 10.47 7.99 22.09
C LYS A 281 10.67 6.51 21.77
N ILE A 282 9.96 5.98 20.78
CA ILE A 282 10.11 4.58 20.34
C ILE A 282 11.49 4.36 19.70
N SER A 283 11.96 5.28 18.84
CA SER A 283 13.28 5.19 18.23
C SER A 283 14.40 5.19 19.28
N LYS A 284 14.33 6.10 20.25
CA LYS A 284 15.29 6.15 21.38
C LYS A 284 15.25 4.91 22.25
N LEU A 285 14.06 4.33 22.45
CA LEU A 285 13.90 3.07 23.16
C LEU A 285 14.61 1.92 22.40
N ASP A 286 14.36 1.82 21.09
CA ASP A 286 14.97 0.79 20.23
C ASP A 286 16.50 0.91 20.22
N GLU A 287 17.05 2.13 20.09
CA GLU A 287 18.49 2.38 20.17
C GLU A 287 19.08 1.97 21.52
N HIS A 288 18.48 2.43 22.63
CA HIS A 288 18.96 2.12 23.98
C HIS A 288 18.97 0.61 24.26
N PHE A 289 17.92 -0.10 23.85
CA PHE A 289 17.84 -1.55 24.09
C PHE A 289 18.76 -2.36 23.16
N ASN A 290 18.95 -1.93 21.91
CA ASN A 290 19.95 -2.53 21.02
C ASN A 290 21.36 -2.38 21.59
N GLU A 291 21.72 -1.20 22.09
CA GLU A 291 23.04 -0.97 22.71
C GLU A 291 23.21 -1.84 23.97
N LEU A 292 22.18 -1.91 24.81
CA LEU A 292 22.19 -2.72 26.03
C LEU A 292 22.33 -4.22 25.71
N GLU A 293 21.61 -4.73 24.71
CA GLU A 293 21.67 -6.13 24.28
C GLU A 293 23.04 -6.48 23.69
N VAL A 294 23.61 -5.62 22.83
CA VAL A 294 24.97 -5.78 22.30
C VAL A 294 26.00 -5.81 23.41
N ASN A 295 25.91 -4.90 24.39
CA ASN A 295 26.80 -4.87 25.54
C ASN A 295 26.67 -6.13 26.40
N LEU A 296 25.44 -6.59 26.68
CA LEU A 296 25.18 -7.83 27.42
C LEU A 296 25.75 -9.05 26.69
N HIS A 297 25.60 -9.14 25.37
CA HIS A 297 26.18 -10.21 24.57
C HIS A 297 27.72 -10.20 24.61
N LYS A 298 28.34 -9.03 24.52
CA LYS A 298 29.79 -8.87 24.61
C LYS A 298 30.32 -9.29 25.99
N VAL A 299 29.67 -8.83 27.06
CA VAL A 299 30.05 -9.20 28.43
C VAL A 299 29.83 -10.69 28.67
N LYS A 300 28.72 -11.28 28.20
CA LYS A 300 28.46 -12.72 28.26
C LYS A 300 29.53 -13.52 27.52
N PHE A 301 29.95 -13.07 26.34
CA PHE A 301 31.00 -13.73 25.56
C PHE A 301 32.33 -13.75 26.34
N GLU A 302 32.77 -12.61 26.87
CA GLU A 302 34.00 -12.52 27.65
C GLU A 302 33.93 -13.32 28.96
N ALA A 303 32.80 -13.27 29.68
CA ALA A 303 32.60 -14.01 30.92
C ALA A 303 32.60 -15.53 30.71
N THR A 304 32.06 -16.00 29.57
CA THR A 304 31.93 -17.43 29.23
C THR A 304 33.09 -17.99 28.41
N LYS A 305 34.09 -17.16 28.09
CA LYS A 305 35.32 -17.57 27.43
C LYS A 305 36.04 -18.63 28.27
N LYS A 306 36.44 -19.72 27.60
CA LYS A 306 37.20 -20.81 28.23
C LYS A 306 38.56 -20.27 28.70
N ARG A 307 38.91 -20.55 29.95
CA ARG A 307 40.23 -20.24 30.50
C ARG A 307 41.14 -21.46 30.42
N ILE A 308 40.56 -22.65 30.55
CA ILE A 308 41.30 -23.92 30.49
C ILE A 308 40.84 -24.72 29.28
N HIS A 309 41.78 -24.97 28.38
CA HIS A 309 41.52 -25.75 27.17
C HIS A 309 41.60 -27.24 27.51
N GLY A 310 40.53 -27.99 27.21
CA GLY A 310 40.47 -29.43 27.50
C GLY A 310 41.60 -30.24 26.82
N ALA A 311 42.14 -29.73 25.71
CA ALA A 311 43.31 -30.30 25.05
C ALA A 311 44.56 -30.31 25.95
N ILE A 312 44.75 -29.28 26.79
CA ILE A 312 45.87 -29.21 27.74
C ILE A 312 45.71 -30.25 28.85
N VAL A 313 44.49 -30.45 29.34
CA VAL A 313 44.18 -31.47 30.36
C VAL A 313 44.40 -32.89 29.81
N LEU A 314 43.98 -33.13 28.55
CA LEU A 314 44.22 -34.39 27.84
C LEU A 314 45.70 -34.63 27.57
N PHE A 315 46.45 -33.60 27.20
CA PHE A 315 47.89 -33.70 27.03
C PHE A 315 48.59 -34.05 28.35
N LEU A 316 48.21 -33.39 29.45
CA LEU A 316 48.74 -33.70 30.79
C LEU A 316 48.37 -35.11 31.25
N LEU A 317 47.19 -35.62 30.88
CA LEU A 317 46.81 -37.01 31.13
C LEU A 317 47.79 -37.96 30.44
N VAL A 318 48.01 -37.79 29.13
CA VAL A 318 48.92 -38.62 28.35
C VAL A 318 50.33 -38.59 28.96
N VAL A 319 50.85 -37.40 29.29
CA VAL A 319 52.16 -37.26 29.94
C VAL A 319 52.19 -37.97 31.30
N SER A 320 51.16 -37.83 32.13
CA SER A 320 51.10 -38.48 33.44
C SER A 320 51.07 -40.02 33.36
N LEU A 321 50.48 -40.58 32.29
CA LEU A 321 50.45 -42.03 32.06
C LEU A 321 51.84 -42.60 31.70
N PHE A 322 52.65 -41.85 30.93
CA PHE A 322 54.02 -42.26 30.60
C PHE A 322 54.98 -42.13 31.80
N PHE A 323 54.68 -41.26 32.76
CA PHE A 323 55.50 -41.03 33.96
C PHE A 323 54.74 -41.35 35.25
N TYR A 324 53.98 -42.46 35.26
CA TYR A 324 53.08 -42.84 36.35
C TYR A 324 53.76 -43.11 37.70
N THR A 325 55.09 -43.25 37.72
CA THR A 325 55.90 -43.38 38.95
C THR A 325 56.22 -42.03 39.60
N SER A 326 55.97 -40.92 38.91
CA SER A 326 56.16 -39.56 39.43
C SER A 326 54.87 -39.05 40.07
N GLU A 327 54.83 -39.04 41.41
CA GLU A 327 53.71 -38.51 42.19
C GLU A 327 53.42 -37.04 41.84
N ILE A 328 54.45 -36.25 41.52
CA ILE A 328 54.34 -34.84 41.15
C ILE A 328 53.54 -34.67 39.85
N LEU A 329 53.78 -35.50 38.84
CA LEU A 329 53.07 -35.41 37.56
C LEU A 329 51.61 -35.84 37.65
N ILE A 330 51.32 -36.85 38.48
CA ILE A 330 49.94 -37.26 38.79
C ILE A 330 49.21 -36.13 39.52
N PHE A 331 49.86 -35.50 40.50
CA PHE A 331 49.26 -34.36 41.23
C PHE A 331 48.96 -33.17 40.31
N ILE A 332 49.87 -32.83 39.40
CA ILE A 332 49.67 -31.76 38.39
C ILE A 332 48.47 -32.09 37.49
N TRP A 333 48.33 -33.35 37.07
CA TRP A 333 47.19 -33.77 36.26
C TRP A 333 45.87 -33.65 37.04
N ILE A 334 45.79 -34.18 38.26
CA ILE A 334 44.59 -34.09 39.10
C ILE A 334 44.19 -32.62 39.32
N LEU A 335 45.17 -31.76 39.63
CA LEU A 335 44.94 -30.33 39.80
C LEU A 335 44.39 -29.69 38.52
N SER A 336 44.91 -30.07 37.34
CA SER A 336 44.42 -29.57 36.05
C SER A 336 42.97 -29.99 35.76
N VAL A 337 42.57 -31.20 36.14
CA VAL A 337 41.19 -31.69 36.01
C VAL A 337 40.26 -30.91 36.94
N ILE A 338 40.65 -30.69 38.20
CA ILE A 338 39.88 -29.90 39.16
C ILE A 338 39.66 -28.47 38.64
N LEU A 339 40.72 -27.84 38.15
CA LEU A 339 40.64 -26.48 37.59
C LEU A 339 39.76 -26.43 36.34
N TYR A 340 39.82 -27.44 35.46
CA TYR A 340 38.96 -27.52 34.26
C TYR A 340 37.48 -27.68 34.60
N VAL A 341 37.15 -28.54 35.57
CA VAL A 341 35.76 -28.72 36.04
C VAL A 341 35.26 -27.43 36.70
N ALA A 342 36.10 -26.76 37.50
CA ALA A 342 35.77 -25.46 38.09
C ALA A 342 35.50 -24.39 37.01
N ASP A 343 36.30 -24.36 35.93
CA ASP A 343 36.08 -23.44 34.80
C ASP A 343 34.77 -23.75 34.06
N LYS A 344 34.41 -25.02 33.88
CA LYS A 344 33.14 -25.44 33.29
C LYS A 344 31.94 -25.02 34.13
N ILE A 345 31.99 -25.23 35.44
CA ILE A 345 30.93 -24.82 36.37
C ILE A 345 30.76 -23.29 36.34
N ARG A 346 31.86 -22.54 36.34
CA ARG A 346 31.86 -21.08 36.19
C ARG A 346 31.13 -20.65 34.90
N ILE A 347 31.49 -21.23 33.76
CA ILE A 347 30.87 -20.89 32.46
C ILE A 347 29.36 -21.15 32.47
N ILE A 348 28.92 -22.28 33.03
CA ILE A 348 27.48 -22.60 33.10
C ILE A 348 26.75 -21.58 33.98
N LYS A 349 27.30 -21.23 35.15
CA LYS A 349 26.72 -20.21 36.03
C LYS A 349 26.61 -18.85 35.37
N GLU A 350 27.68 -18.40 34.68
CA GLU A 350 27.67 -17.13 33.96
C GLU A 350 26.67 -17.15 32.79
N LYS A 351 26.56 -18.26 32.04
CA LYS A 351 25.55 -18.39 30.98
C LYS A 351 24.13 -18.20 31.52
N ILE A 352 23.76 -18.95 32.57
CA ILE A 352 22.42 -18.85 33.18
C ILE A 352 22.15 -17.43 33.69
N LYS A 353 23.15 -16.78 34.31
CA LYS A 353 23.04 -15.41 34.80
C LYS A 353 22.76 -14.42 33.68
N TYR A 354 23.54 -14.45 32.59
CA TYR A 354 23.36 -13.52 31.48
C TYR A 354 22.12 -13.84 30.64
N ASP A 355 21.76 -15.12 30.48
CA ASP A 355 20.49 -15.52 29.82
C ASP A 355 19.28 -14.95 30.58
N LYS A 356 19.31 -15.01 31.92
CA LYS A 356 18.27 -14.39 32.75
C LYS A 356 18.24 -12.88 32.56
N MET A 357 19.39 -12.20 32.57
CA MET A 357 19.47 -10.75 32.34
C MET A 357 18.95 -10.36 30.96
N LEU A 358 19.25 -11.14 29.91
CA LEU A 358 18.81 -10.89 28.55
C LEU A 358 17.29 -11.05 28.42
N ASN A 359 16.73 -12.13 28.98
CA ASN A 359 15.29 -12.34 29.00
C ASN A 359 14.54 -11.23 29.75
N THR A 360 15.00 -10.83 30.94
CA THR A 360 14.38 -9.73 31.69
C THR A 360 14.49 -8.40 30.95
N THR A 361 15.60 -8.17 30.23
CA THR A 361 15.78 -6.98 29.39
C THR A 361 14.80 -6.98 28.21
N GLN A 362 14.63 -8.12 27.54
CA GLN A 362 13.68 -8.28 26.43
C GLN A 362 12.22 -8.17 26.88
N GLU A 363 11.87 -8.70 28.06
CA GLU A 363 10.53 -8.54 28.64
C GLU A 363 10.22 -7.08 28.92
N LYS A 364 11.15 -6.35 29.57
CA LYS A 364 10.99 -4.92 29.84
C LYS A 364 10.84 -4.11 28.55
N TYR A 365 11.66 -4.41 27.53
CA TYR A 365 11.54 -3.80 26.21
C TYR A 365 10.16 -4.01 25.59
N ARG A 366 9.64 -5.24 25.60
CA ARG A 366 8.32 -5.56 25.02
C ARG A 366 7.19 -4.84 25.74
N GLU A 367 7.22 -4.76 27.06
CA GLU A 367 6.19 -4.04 27.83
C GLU A 367 6.22 -2.54 27.55
N GLU A 368 7.41 -1.94 27.54
CA GLU A 368 7.59 -0.50 27.31
C GLU A 368 7.25 -0.11 25.86
N LYS A 369 7.68 -0.91 24.87
CA LYS A 369 7.32 -0.74 23.46
C LYS A 369 5.82 -0.89 23.23
N LYS A 370 5.17 -1.88 23.85
CA LYS A 370 3.71 -2.05 23.77
C LYS A 370 2.95 -0.84 24.31
N LYS A 371 3.41 -0.24 25.41
CA LYS A 371 2.82 0.95 26.00
C LYS A 371 2.96 2.18 25.09
N LEU A 372 4.16 2.39 24.52
CA LEU A 372 4.41 3.50 23.60
C LEU A 372 3.61 3.32 22.30
N LEU A 373 3.57 2.12 21.72
CA LEU A 373 2.76 1.83 20.52
C LEU A 373 1.26 2.04 20.77
N SER A 374 0.75 1.67 21.93
CA SER A 374 -0.64 1.95 22.30
C SER A 374 -0.92 3.45 22.43
N THR A 375 0.06 4.23 22.88
CA THR A 375 -0.05 5.69 23.02
C THR A 375 0.01 6.32 21.64
N LEU A 376 1.00 5.98 20.82
CA LEU A 376 1.12 6.39 19.43
C LEU A 376 -0.15 6.10 18.63
N ARG A 377 -0.73 4.91 18.80
CA ARG A 377 -2.00 4.56 18.15
C ARG A 377 -3.11 5.53 18.56
N LYS A 378 -3.26 5.79 19.86
CA LYS A 378 -4.27 6.72 20.36
C LYS A 378 -4.09 8.13 19.77
N GLU A 379 -2.86 8.63 19.76
CA GLU A 379 -2.54 9.96 19.22
C GLU A 379 -2.75 10.02 17.70
N TYR A 380 -2.36 8.97 16.96
CA TYR A 380 -2.63 8.84 15.52
C TYR A 380 -4.12 8.91 15.20
N TYR A 381 -4.98 8.21 15.95
CA TYR A 381 -6.44 8.24 15.73
C TYR A 381 -7.10 9.56 16.16
N SER A 382 -6.40 10.44 16.87
CA SER A 382 -6.85 11.79 17.15
C SER A 382 -6.52 12.80 16.04
N ILE A 383 -5.72 12.40 15.04
CA ILE A 383 -5.51 13.18 13.82
C ILE A 383 -6.82 13.18 13.00
N PRO A 384 -7.29 14.34 12.50
CA PRO A 384 -8.51 14.38 11.70
C PRO A 384 -8.47 13.43 10.51
N THR A 385 -9.60 12.77 10.25
CA THR A 385 -9.71 11.62 9.33
C THR A 385 -9.26 11.95 7.91
N GLU A 386 -9.45 13.19 7.46
CA GLU A 386 -9.04 13.70 6.15
C GLU A 386 -7.52 13.66 5.92
N PHE A 387 -6.71 13.70 6.99
CA PHE A 387 -5.25 13.61 6.91
C PHE A 387 -4.72 12.20 7.14
N ARG A 388 -5.55 11.26 7.61
CA ARG A 388 -5.17 9.85 7.85
C ARG A 388 -5.17 9.00 6.57
N THR A 389 -5.33 9.62 5.41
CA THR A 389 -5.17 9.02 4.08
C THR A 389 -3.71 8.65 3.79
N TYR A 390 -2.76 9.27 4.49
CA TYR A 390 -1.35 8.90 4.46
C TYR A 390 -1.05 7.95 5.63
N ASN A 391 -0.72 6.70 5.32
CA ASN A 391 -0.49 5.63 6.30
C ASN A 391 0.69 5.92 7.27
N HIS A 392 1.51 6.93 6.97
CA HIS A 392 2.69 7.30 7.75
C HIS A 392 2.63 8.76 8.22
N VAL A 393 2.94 8.99 9.51
CA VAL A 393 3.01 10.32 10.14
C VAL A 393 3.91 11.30 9.35
N SER A 394 5.00 10.80 8.77
CA SER A 394 5.89 11.56 7.88
C SER A 394 5.21 12.00 6.57
N GLY A 395 4.35 11.15 5.99
CA GLY A 395 3.54 11.48 4.82
C GLY A 395 2.48 12.53 5.13
N ILE A 396 1.86 12.44 6.32
CA ILE A 396 0.92 13.46 6.82
C ILE A 396 1.65 14.81 6.98
N ARG A 397 2.86 14.83 7.54
CA ARG A 397 3.68 16.05 7.68
C ARG A 397 4.07 16.63 6.33
N TYR A 398 4.51 15.78 5.41
CA TYR A 398 4.89 16.20 4.08
C TYR A 398 3.71 16.86 3.35
N PHE A 399 2.52 16.27 3.42
CA PHE A 399 1.31 16.83 2.85
C PHE A 399 0.94 18.18 3.46
N LEU A 400 0.91 18.27 4.80
CA LEU A 400 0.60 19.53 5.50
C LEU A 400 1.60 20.65 5.13
N ASN A 401 2.89 20.32 5.03
CA ASN A 401 3.92 21.29 4.66
C ASN A 401 3.89 21.66 3.18
N ALA A 402 3.62 20.70 2.28
CA ALA A 402 3.50 20.92 0.85
C ALA A 402 2.27 21.76 0.52
N ASP A 403 1.16 21.55 1.25
CA ASP A 403 -0.05 22.35 1.13
C ASP A 403 0.16 23.77 1.67
N ILE A 404 0.91 23.96 2.78
CA ILE A 404 1.33 25.30 3.21
C ILE A 404 2.19 25.98 2.14
N ALA A 405 3.18 25.28 1.58
CA ALA A 405 4.06 25.83 0.54
C ALA A 405 3.28 26.18 -0.74
N SER A 406 2.35 25.32 -1.16
CA SER A 406 1.45 25.53 -2.30
C SER A 406 0.51 26.70 -2.05
N ASN A 407 -0.11 26.80 -0.87
CA ASN A 407 -0.96 27.93 -0.49
C ASN A 407 -0.17 29.25 -0.38
N LEU A 408 1.08 29.20 0.10
CA LEU A 408 1.97 30.37 0.09
C LEU A 408 2.32 30.78 -1.33
N GLN A 409 2.62 29.81 -2.21
CA GLN A 409 2.97 30.04 -3.61
C GLN A 409 1.78 30.55 -4.42
N GLN A 410 0.57 30.03 -4.17
CA GLN A 410 -0.69 30.52 -4.74
C GLN A 410 -1.04 31.91 -4.22
N ALA A 411 -0.85 32.18 -2.92
CA ALA A 411 -1.02 33.52 -2.37
C ALA A 411 -0.03 34.51 -3.01
N ILE A 412 1.25 34.15 -3.11
CA ILE A 412 2.27 34.95 -3.79
C ILE A 412 1.91 35.17 -5.28
N HIS A 413 1.41 34.14 -5.98
CA HIS A 413 0.99 34.23 -7.37
C HIS A 413 -0.25 35.12 -7.55
N TYR A 414 -1.24 34.99 -6.67
CA TYR A 414 -2.46 35.80 -6.66
C TYR A 414 -2.14 37.27 -6.41
N TYR A 415 -1.36 37.58 -5.36
CA TYR A 415 -0.94 38.96 -5.07
C TYR A 415 -0.05 39.55 -6.19
N SER A 416 0.79 38.74 -6.83
CA SER A 416 1.60 39.17 -7.98
C SER A 416 0.75 39.48 -9.22
N ASN A 417 -0.23 38.64 -9.55
CA ASN A 417 -1.13 38.84 -10.69
C ASN A 417 -2.09 40.02 -10.48
N GLU A 418 -2.64 40.18 -9.27
CA GLU A 418 -3.50 41.31 -8.93
C GLU A 418 -2.73 42.64 -9.03
N TYR A 419 -1.50 42.67 -8.51
CA TYR A 419 -0.62 43.84 -8.63
C TYR A 419 -0.27 44.18 -10.09
N ASN A 420 0.04 43.18 -10.91
CA ASN A 420 0.35 43.37 -12.33
C ASN A 420 -0.87 43.81 -13.14
N SER A 421 -2.04 43.23 -12.89
CA SER A 421 -3.30 43.59 -13.55
C SER A 421 -3.69 45.05 -13.28
N LYS A 422 -3.60 45.48 -12.01
CA LYS A 422 -3.90 46.85 -11.60
C LYS A 422 -2.96 47.86 -12.25
N ARG A 423 -1.66 47.56 -12.30
CA ARG A 423 -0.67 48.40 -12.97
C ARG A 423 -0.91 48.51 -14.48
N MET A 424 -1.35 47.43 -15.12
CA MET A 424 -1.66 47.41 -16.56
C MET A 424 -2.94 48.21 -16.86
N GLN A 425 -3.96 48.14 -16.00
CA GLN A 425 -5.16 48.97 -16.10
C GLN A 425 -4.85 50.47 -15.95
N ASP A 426 -4.01 50.85 -14.98
CA ASP A 426 -3.61 52.25 -14.79
C ASP A 426 -2.84 52.79 -16.02
N GLN A 427 -1.98 51.95 -16.62
CA GLN A 427 -1.27 52.31 -17.86
C GLN A 427 -2.22 52.48 -19.05
N ILE A 428 -3.16 51.55 -19.24
CA ILE A 428 -4.19 51.62 -20.30
C ILE A 428 -5.06 52.86 -20.12
N TYR A 429 -5.47 53.17 -18.88
CA TYR A 429 -6.24 54.38 -18.58
C TYR A 429 -5.46 55.65 -18.93
N SER A 430 -4.17 55.73 -18.58
CA SER A 430 -3.33 56.89 -18.92
C SER A 430 -3.16 57.08 -20.43
N LEU A 431 -3.05 55.98 -21.19
CA LEU A 431 -2.92 55.99 -22.64
C LEU A 431 -4.22 56.43 -23.30
N HIS A 432 -5.37 55.94 -22.84
CA HIS A 432 -6.68 56.39 -23.33
C HIS A 432 -6.90 57.87 -23.05
N HIS A 433 -6.59 58.33 -21.83
CA HIS A 433 -6.74 59.75 -21.47
C HIS A 433 -5.83 60.66 -22.32
N SER A 434 -4.58 60.26 -22.54
CA SER A 434 -3.65 61.01 -23.40
C SER A 434 -4.12 61.06 -24.85
N ASN A 435 -4.70 59.97 -25.37
CA ASN A 435 -5.23 59.94 -26.73
C ASN A 435 -6.45 60.86 -26.89
N THR A 436 -7.35 60.90 -25.90
CA THR A 436 -8.49 61.84 -25.90
C THR A 436 -8.01 63.30 -25.95
N ILE A 437 -7.02 63.66 -25.12
CA ILE A 437 -6.44 65.02 -25.13
C ILE A 437 -5.86 65.38 -26.51
N LEU A 438 -5.17 64.44 -27.16
CA LEU A 438 -4.61 64.65 -28.50
C LEU A 438 -5.71 64.84 -29.55
N GLN A 439 -6.80 64.08 -29.48
CA GLN A 439 -7.93 64.25 -30.39
C GLN A 439 -8.63 65.60 -30.21
N ASP A 440 -8.83 66.03 -28.97
CA ASP A 440 -9.41 67.35 -28.68
C ASP A 440 -8.52 68.47 -29.22
N ARG A 441 -7.19 68.35 -29.09
CA ARG A 441 -6.25 69.34 -29.63
C ARG A 441 -6.22 69.38 -31.16
N ILE A 442 -6.33 68.24 -31.83
CA ILE A 442 -6.46 68.18 -33.29
C ILE A 442 -7.72 68.93 -33.73
N LYS A 443 -8.83 68.72 -33.03
CA LYS A 443 -10.11 69.37 -33.33
C LYS A 443 -10.08 70.88 -33.11
N GLU A 444 -9.40 71.36 -32.05
CA GLU A 444 -9.16 72.79 -31.86
C GLU A 444 -8.32 73.40 -32.99
N LEU A 445 -7.22 72.73 -33.39
CA LEU A 445 -6.36 73.20 -34.48
C LEU A 445 -7.09 73.23 -35.83
N GLU A 446 -8.00 72.28 -36.07
CA GLU A 446 -8.87 72.30 -37.25
C GLU A 446 -9.81 73.52 -37.23
N LEU A 447 -10.37 73.85 -36.07
CA LEU A 447 -11.24 75.01 -35.88
C LEU A 447 -10.49 76.34 -36.04
N GLU A 448 -9.28 76.46 -35.48
CA GLU A 448 -8.39 77.62 -35.64
C GLU A 448 -8.06 77.85 -37.13
N ARG A 449 -7.78 76.77 -37.87
CA ARG A 449 -7.46 76.83 -39.30
C ARG A 449 -8.65 77.21 -40.18
N GLU A 450 -9.88 76.92 -39.75
CA GLU A 450 -11.10 77.39 -40.40
C GLU A 450 -11.37 78.86 -40.11
N LEU A 451 -11.03 79.34 -38.91
CA LEU A 451 -11.17 80.75 -38.52
C LEU A 451 -10.15 81.66 -39.21
N GLU A 452 -8.92 81.20 -39.49
CA GLU A 452 -7.92 81.95 -40.27
C GLU A 452 -8.27 82.15 -41.76
N LYS A 453 -9.32 81.49 -42.27
CA LYS A 453 -9.81 81.64 -43.66
C LYS A 453 -10.88 82.72 -43.82
N TYR A 454 -11.27 83.39 -42.74
CA TYR A 454 -12.17 84.56 -42.70
C TYR A 454 -11.42 85.78 -42.15
#